data_AF-A0A7S2LCC5-F1
#
_entry.id   AF-A0A7S2LCC5-F1
#
_cell.length_a   1.000
_cell.length_b   1.000
_cell.length_c   1.000
_cell.angle_alpha   90.00
_cell.angle_beta   90.00
_cell.angle_gamma   90.00
#
_symmetry.space_group_name_H-M   'P 1'
#
loop_
_entity.id
_entity.type
_entity.pdbx_description
1 polymer ?
#
loop_
_entity_poly.entity_id
_entity_poly.type
_entity_poly.pdbx_seq_one_letter_code
_entity_poly.pdbx_strand_id
1 'polypeptide(L)'
;VGQMASEALSDLFTNTLLPKHRKLLSLEARPLYLYEGKRTLSPRVLLLWRYEEMIKQRYASFLTRYLGRTLSGEDEPSKKNAIVTASFLLKDIPEGEEIILPMIVNKIGDPGRKIASAAGHQLRLILEEHPAMTSIVAREVQQLAHRPHLSPKALYNCVIFLNQLQLSRDEADDVDAATDGKKREAPKSLPASLISTYFHLFEMTVKKNASGKKKDSKQSATDGAGRLLSALLTGVNRAHPYLPKADATMEEHIDALYRIAHTAPPAAATQALM
;
A
#
# COMPACT_ATOMS: atom_id res chain seq x y z
N VAL A 1 -26.72 -8.71 13.46
CA VAL A 1 -27.24 -9.28 12.19
C VAL A 1 -26.30 -9.02 11.02
N GLY A 2 -25.91 -7.78 10.74
CA GLY A 2 -25.04 -7.46 9.59
C GLY A 2 -23.64 -8.09 9.60
N GLN A 3 -23.07 -8.40 10.78
CA GLN A 3 -21.77 -9.08 10.89
C GLN A 3 -21.86 -10.59 10.58
N MET A 4 -22.79 -11.31 11.20
CA MET A 4 -22.97 -12.74 10.89
C MET A 4 -23.30 -12.99 9.41
N ALA A 5 -24.08 -12.08 8.80
CA ALA A 5 -24.37 -12.14 7.38
C ALA A 5 -23.12 -11.93 6.51
N SER A 6 -22.17 -11.08 6.92
CA SER A 6 -20.94 -10.87 6.15
C SER A 6 -19.94 -12.01 6.31
N GLU A 7 -19.88 -12.63 7.49
CA GLU A 7 -19.10 -13.85 7.73
C GLU A 7 -19.63 -14.99 6.84
N ALA A 8 -20.96 -15.22 6.83
CA ALA A 8 -21.58 -16.21 5.96
C ALA A 8 -21.39 -15.93 4.46
N LEU A 9 -21.48 -14.66 4.04
CA LEU A 9 -21.20 -14.27 2.66
C LEU A 9 -19.73 -14.48 2.29
N SER A 10 -18.81 -14.16 3.21
CA SER A 10 -17.37 -14.35 2.97
C SER A 10 -17.04 -15.83 2.81
N ASP A 11 -17.60 -16.68 3.65
CA ASP A 11 -17.50 -18.13 3.54
C ASP A 11 -18.06 -18.65 2.21
N LEU A 12 -19.24 -18.17 1.81
CA LEU A 12 -19.86 -18.52 0.53
C LEU A 12 -18.99 -18.12 -0.67
N PHE A 13 -18.39 -16.93 -0.63
CA PHE A 13 -17.48 -16.45 -1.69
C PHE A 13 -16.20 -17.27 -1.75
N THR A 14 -15.56 -17.54 -0.62
CA THR A 14 -14.27 -18.25 -0.56
C THR A 14 -14.38 -19.73 -0.90
N ASN A 15 -15.46 -20.40 -0.46
CA ASN A 15 -15.56 -21.86 -0.55
C ASN A 15 -16.47 -22.37 -1.67
N THR A 16 -17.43 -21.57 -2.15
CA THR A 16 -18.45 -22.06 -3.11
C THR A 16 -18.44 -21.29 -4.44
N LEU A 17 -18.41 -19.96 -4.40
CA LEU A 17 -18.74 -19.15 -5.59
C LEU A 17 -17.54 -18.69 -6.42
N LEU A 18 -16.40 -18.40 -5.77
CA LEU A 18 -15.26 -17.79 -6.45
C LEU A 18 -14.12 -18.81 -6.68
N PRO A 19 -13.54 -18.84 -7.88
CA PRO A 19 -12.36 -19.65 -8.14
C PRO A 19 -11.10 -19.04 -7.50
N LYS A 20 -10.29 -19.86 -6.83
CA LYS A 20 -9.05 -19.41 -6.15
C LYS A 20 -7.90 -19.08 -7.11
N HIS A 21 -7.86 -19.73 -8.27
CA HIS A 21 -6.71 -19.65 -9.19
C HIS A 21 -6.88 -18.62 -10.32
N ARG A 22 -8.05 -17.99 -10.46
CA ARG A 22 -8.31 -17.03 -11.55
C ARG A 22 -9.28 -15.93 -11.13
N LYS A 23 -9.16 -14.78 -11.79
CA LYS A 23 -10.14 -13.68 -11.70
C LYS A 23 -11.39 -14.01 -12.54
N LEU A 24 -12.52 -13.40 -12.17
CA LEU A 24 -13.79 -13.54 -12.90
C LEU A 24 -13.78 -12.67 -14.16
N LEU A 25 -14.34 -13.22 -15.25
CA LEU A 25 -14.43 -12.52 -16.53
C LEU A 25 -15.79 -11.85 -16.69
N SER A 26 -15.76 -10.55 -17.00
CA SER A 26 -16.97 -9.83 -17.44
C SER A 26 -17.40 -10.35 -18.81
N LEU A 27 -18.69 -10.24 -19.12
CA LEU A 27 -19.22 -10.63 -20.43
C LEU A 27 -18.59 -9.82 -21.56
N GLU A 28 -18.31 -8.53 -21.33
CA GLU A 28 -17.65 -7.63 -22.28
C GLU A 28 -16.20 -8.04 -22.58
N ALA A 29 -15.51 -8.63 -21.59
CA ALA A 29 -14.13 -9.08 -21.75
C ALA A 29 -14.04 -10.43 -22.48
N ARG A 30 -15.17 -11.09 -22.76
CA ARG A 30 -15.19 -12.34 -23.49
C ARG A 30 -15.19 -12.08 -25.00
N PRO A 31 -14.53 -12.93 -25.79
CA PRO A 31 -14.40 -12.73 -27.23
C PRO A 31 -15.70 -13.12 -27.97
N LEU A 32 -16.77 -12.35 -27.75
CA LEU A 32 -18.07 -12.55 -28.39
C LEU A 32 -17.98 -12.42 -29.92
N TYR A 33 -17.08 -11.55 -30.40
CA TYR A 33 -16.79 -11.35 -31.82
C TYR A 33 -16.36 -12.63 -32.56
N LEU A 34 -15.79 -13.62 -31.87
CA LEU A 34 -15.40 -14.91 -32.48
C LEU A 34 -16.59 -15.79 -32.86
N TYR A 35 -17.80 -15.46 -32.38
CA TYR A 35 -19.02 -16.23 -32.54
C TYR A 35 -20.09 -15.52 -33.39
N GLU A 36 -19.77 -14.39 -34.00
CA GLU A 36 -20.66 -13.67 -34.93
C GLU A 36 -20.78 -14.36 -36.31
N GLY A 37 -20.02 -15.45 -36.55
CA GLY A 37 -19.99 -16.20 -37.80
C GLY A 37 -20.50 -17.65 -37.70
N LYS A 38 -19.83 -18.59 -38.38
CA LYS A 38 -20.23 -20.02 -38.47
C LYS A 38 -20.10 -20.81 -37.16
N ARG A 39 -19.49 -20.25 -36.12
CA ARG A 39 -19.35 -20.90 -34.81
C ARG A 39 -20.55 -20.55 -33.95
N THR A 40 -21.44 -21.51 -33.75
CA THR A 40 -22.58 -21.33 -32.85
C THR A 40 -22.14 -21.49 -31.40
N LEU A 41 -22.40 -20.47 -30.58
CA LEU A 41 -22.21 -20.55 -29.14
C LEU A 41 -23.40 -21.30 -28.54
N SER A 42 -23.14 -22.32 -27.71
CA SER A 42 -24.23 -23.02 -27.02
C SER A 42 -24.94 -22.06 -26.05
N PRO A 43 -26.29 -22.03 -26.00
CA PRO A 43 -27.04 -21.22 -25.04
C PRO A 43 -26.64 -21.47 -23.58
N ARG A 44 -26.20 -22.71 -23.27
CA ARG A 44 -25.72 -23.08 -21.93
C ARG A 44 -24.44 -22.34 -21.56
N VAL A 45 -23.53 -22.16 -22.50
CA VAL A 45 -22.26 -21.43 -22.28
C VAL A 45 -22.54 -19.95 -22.05
N LEU A 46 -23.46 -19.36 -22.83
CA LEU A 46 -23.88 -17.97 -22.63
C LEU A 46 -24.53 -17.75 -21.25
N LEU A 47 -25.33 -18.71 -20.78
CA LEU A 47 -25.94 -18.66 -19.46
C LEU A 47 -24.88 -18.72 -18.34
N LEU A 48 -23.91 -19.63 -18.44
CA LEU A 48 -22.78 -19.70 -17.50
C LEU A 48 -21.95 -18.40 -17.53
N TRP A 49 -21.77 -17.82 -18.71
CA TRP A 49 -21.07 -16.57 -18.89
C TRP A 49 -21.77 -15.40 -18.20
N ARG A 50 -23.09 -15.32 -18.34
CA ARG A 50 -23.92 -14.33 -17.64
C ARG A 50 -23.92 -14.56 -16.14
N TYR A 51 -23.97 -15.81 -15.69
CA TYR A 51 -23.89 -16.17 -14.29
C TYR A 51 -22.57 -15.71 -13.65
N GLU A 52 -21.44 -15.94 -14.33
CA GLU A 52 -20.12 -15.49 -13.86
C GLU A 52 -20.07 -13.95 -13.70
N GLU A 53 -20.61 -13.21 -14.66
CA GLU A 53 -20.69 -11.75 -14.59
C GLU A 53 -21.58 -11.28 -13.42
N MET A 54 -22.72 -11.95 -13.19
CA MET A 54 -23.59 -11.64 -12.07
C MET A 54 -22.88 -11.85 -10.72
N ILE A 55 -22.11 -12.93 -10.56
CA ILE A 55 -21.32 -13.15 -9.35
C ILE A 55 -20.30 -12.02 -9.18
N LYS A 56 -19.57 -11.65 -10.24
CA LYS A 56 -18.59 -10.56 -10.22
C LYS A 56 -19.21 -9.25 -9.74
N GLN A 57 -20.37 -8.88 -10.29
CA GLN A 57 -21.09 -7.67 -9.89
C GLN A 57 -21.57 -7.71 -8.44
N ARG A 58 -22.08 -8.86 -7.98
CA ARG A 58 -22.55 -9.04 -6.60
C ARG A 58 -21.39 -8.98 -5.60
N TYR A 59 -20.25 -9.59 -5.93
CA TYR A 59 -19.05 -9.54 -5.11
C TYR A 59 -18.49 -8.11 -5.04
N ALA A 60 -18.35 -7.41 -6.17
CA ALA A 60 -17.92 -6.00 -6.18
C ALA A 60 -18.88 -5.09 -5.38
N SER A 61 -20.19 -5.35 -5.46
CA SER A 61 -21.19 -4.66 -4.65
C SER A 61 -21.04 -4.97 -3.15
N PHE A 62 -20.72 -6.21 -2.77
CA PHE A 62 -20.45 -6.59 -1.39
C PHE A 62 -19.20 -5.84 -0.87
N LEU A 63 -18.10 -5.87 -1.60
CA LEU A 63 -16.88 -5.15 -1.23
C LEU A 63 -17.12 -3.65 -1.05
N THR A 64 -17.74 -3.00 -2.04
CA THR A 64 -17.88 -1.54 -2.01
C THR A 64 -18.99 -1.07 -1.07
N ARG A 65 -20.17 -1.70 -1.12
CA ARG A 65 -21.36 -1.23 -0.37
C ARG A 65 -21.39 -1.71 1.06
N TYR A 66 -20.86 -2.91 1.35
CA TYR A 66 -20.80 -3.40 2.72
C TYR A 66 -19.45 -3.04 3.34
N LEU A 67 -18.33 -3.61 2.87
CA LEU A 67 -17.02 -3.39 3.52
C LEU A 67 -16.62 -1.91 3.44
N GLY A 68 -16.72 -1.28 2.27
CA GLY A 68 -16.39 0.14 2.11
C GLY A 68 -17.18 1.08 3.02
N ARG A 69 -18.49 0.83 3.21
CA ARG A 69 -19.32 1.63 4.12
C ARG A 69 -19.01 1.34 5.58
N THR A 70 -18.86 0.08 5.97
CA THR A 70 -18.53 -0.31 7.35
C THR A 70 -17.17 0.25 7.78
N LEU A 71 -16.17 0.19 6.90
CA LEU A 71 -14.85 0.78 7.14
C LEU A 71 -14.88 2.31 7.24
N SER A 72 -15.87 2.96 6.61
CA SER A 72 -16.06 4.41 6.64
C SER A 72 -16.98 4.88 7.76
N GLY A 73 -17.64 3.97 8.48
CA GLY A 73 -18.51 4.29 9.61
C GLY A 73 -17.75 4.84 10.82
N GLU A 74 -18.44 5.02 11.94
CA GLU A 74 -17.81 5.50 13.19
C GLU A 74 -17.48 4.37 14.17
N ASP A 75 -18.17 3.23 14.05
CA ASP A 75 -18.09 2.13 15.01
C ASP A 75 -16.76 1.35 14.92
N GLU A 76 -15.88 1.52 15.90
CA GLU A 76 -14.57 0.87 15.97
C GLU A 76 -14.61 -0.68 15.89
N PRO A 77 -15.46 -1.41 16.65
CA PRO A 77 -15.51 -2.86 16.56
C PRO A 77 -15.96 -3.34 15.18
N SER A 78 -16.97 -2.72 14.57
CA SER A 78 -17.40 -3.07 13.22
C SER A 78 -16.30 -2.82 12.18
N LYS A 79 -15.53 -1.73 12.30
CA LYS A 79 -14.35 -1.50 11.45
C LYS A 79 -13.31 -2.58 11.62
N LYS A 80 -12.97 -2.93 12.86
CA LYS A 80 -11.96 -3.96 13.15
C LYS A 80 -12.36 -5.29 12.52
N ASN A 81 -13.61 -5.70 12.68
CA ASN A 81 -14.12 -6.94 12.09
C ASN A 81 -14.10 -6.86 10.57
N ALA A 82 -14.52 -5.74 9.98
CA ALA A 82 -14.47 -5.53 8.53
C ALA A 82 -13.03 -5.58 7.97
N ILE A 83 -12.03 -5.06 8.69
CA ILE A 83 -10.61 -5.16 8.28
C ILE A 83 -10.15 -6.63 8.30
N VAL A 84 -10.54 -7.40 9.32
CA VAL A 84 -10.19 -8.83 9.39
C VAL A 84 -10.86 -9.60 8.25
N THR A 85 -12.15 -9.36 7.99
CA THR A 85 -12.86 -9.98 6.86
C THR A 85 -12.23 -9.60 5.52
N ALA A 86 -11.89 -8.32 5.33
CA ALA A 86 -11.23 -7.85 4.11
C ALA A 86 -9.85 -8.51 3.91
N SER A 87 -9.07 -8.64 4.98
CA SER A 87 -7.78 -9.31 4.98
C SER A 87 -7.90 -10.79 4.60
N PHE A 88 -8.86 -11.49 5.20
CA PHE A 88 -9.15 -12.89 4.88
C PHE A 88 -9.52 -13.08 3.40
N LEU A 89 -10.41 -12.24 2.87
CA LEU A 89 -10.80 -12.29 1.46
C LEU A 89 -9.60 -12.04 0.53
N LEU A 90 -8.74 -11.08 0.87
CA LEU A 90 -7.55 -10.76 0.06
C LEU A 90 -6.50 -11.88 0.05
N LYS A 91 -6.43 -12.69 1.12
CA LYS A 91 -5.51 -13.83 1.21
C LYS A 91 -5.95 -14.99 0.32
N ASP A 92 -7.25 -15.29 0.31
CA ASP A 92 -7.79 -16.49 -0.35
C ASP A 92 -8.28 -16.25 -1.78
N ILE A 93 -8.68 -15.02 -2.12
CA ILE A 93 -9.37 -14.70 -3.37
C ILE A 93 -8.58 -13.65 -4.17
N PRO A 94 -8.23 -13.93 -5.43
CA PRO A 94 -7.55 -12.93 -6.28
C PRO A 94 -8.52 -11.87 -6.83
N GLU A 95 -9.83 -12.13 -6.87
CA GLU A 95 -10.84 -11.17 -7.32
C GLU A 95 -10.99 -10.02 -6.32
N GLY A 96 -11.04 -8.78 -6.81
CA GLY A 96 -11.32 -7.61 -5.96
C GLY A 96 -10.12 -7.06 -5.19
N GLU A 97 -8.91 -7.58 -5.41
CA GLU A 97 -7.64 -7.08 -4.85
C GLU A 97 -7.52 -5.55 -4.98
N GLU A 98 -7.76 -5.00 -6.17
CA GLU A 98 -7.68 -3.56 -6.47
C GLU A 98 -8.66 -2.70 -5.64
N ILE A 99 -9.73 -3.30 -5.13
CA ILE A 99 -10.73 -2.62 -4.29
C ILE A 99 -10.37 -2.80 -2.82
N ILE A 100 -10.01 -4.03 -2.41
CA ILE A 100 -9.76 -4.39 -1.02
C ILE A 100 -8.46 -3.76 -0.50
N LEU A 101 -7.39 -3.81 -1.28
CA LEU A 101 -6.09 -3.36 -0.82
C LEU A 101 -6.09 -1.86 -0.45
N PRO A 102 -6.57 -0.94 -1.31
CA PRO A 102 -6.68 0.47 -0.93
C PRO A 102 -7.60 0.69 0.27
N MET A 103 -8.68 -0.10 0.41
CA MET A 103 -9.57 0.01 1.58
C MET A 103 -8.83 -0.28 2.89
N ILE A 104 -8.00 -1.32 2.93
CA ILE A 104 -7.20 -1.66 4.13
C ILE A 104 -6.08 -0.64 4.34
N VAL A 105 -5.34 -0.27 3.29
CA VAL A 105 -4.22 0.69 3.36
C VAL A 105 -4.71 2.05 3.87
N ASN A 106 -5.84 2.55 3.37
CA ASN A 106 -6.43 3.80 3.86
C ASN A 106 -6.71 3.80 5.37
N LYS A 107 -6.91 2.62 6.00
CA LYS A 107 -7.11 2.52 7.45
C LYS A 107 -5.84 2.63 8.27
N ILE A 108 -4.64 2.54 7.69
CA ILE A 108 -3.37 2.91 8.37
C ILE A 108 -3.42 4.38 8.84
N GLY A 109 -4.09 5.22 8.05
CA GLY A 109 -4.29 6.64 8.35
C GLY A 109 -5.52 6.97 9.22
N ASP A 110 -6.22 5.98 9.77
CA ASP A 110 -7.41 6.20 10.60
C ASP A 110 -7.05 6.94 11.91
N PRO A 111 -7.89 7.88 12.39
CA PRO A 111 -7.66 8.57 13.67
C PRO A 111 -7.64 7.62 14.87
N GLY A 112 -8.36 6.50 14.79
CA GLY A 112 -8.39 5.47 15.82
C GLY A 112 -7.10 4.65 15.83
N ARG A 113 -6.27 4.82 16.87
CA ARG A 113 -4.99 4.10 17.01
C ARG A 113 -5.14 2.57 16.93
N LYS A 114 -6.22 2.02 17.49
CA LYS A 114 -6.51 0.58 17.47
C LYS A 114 -6.77 0.09 16.05
N ILE A 115 -7.51 0.88 15.25
CA ILE A 115 -7.86 0.57 13.86
C ILE A 115 -6.62 0.66 12.97
N ALA A 116 -5.85 1.74 13.09
CA ALA A 116 -4.59 1.91 12.35
C ALA A 116 -3.59 0.78 12.63
N SER A 117 -3.44 0.40 13.90
CA SER A 117 -2.58 -0.72 14.29
C SER A 117 -3.12 -2.06 13.79
N ALA A 118 -4.45 -2.25 13.78
CA ALA A 118 -5.08 -3.47 13.25
C ALA A 118 -4.88 -3.58 11.73
N ALA A 119 -5.05 -2.49 10.98
CA ALA A 119 -4.80 -2.45 9.53
C ALA A 119 -3.34 -2.80 9.21
N GLY A 120 -2.38 -2.16 9.90
CA GLY A 120 -0.96 -2.48 9.72
C GLY A 120 -0.63 -3.93 10.09
N HIS A 121 -1.26 -4.49 11.12
CA HIS A 121 -1.06 -5.90 11.47
C HIS A 121 -1.62 -6.86 10.43
N GLN A 122 -2.83 -6.62 9.92
CA GLN A 122 -3.43 -7.45 8.89
C GLN A 122 -2.65 -7.41 7.58
N LEU A 123 -2.15 -6.23 7.17
CA LEU A 123 -1.27 -6.13 6.00
C LEU A 123 0.02 -6.91 6.19
N ARG A 124 0.64 -6.93 7.37
CA ARG A 124 1.80 -7.78 7.63
C ARG A 124 1.49 -9.26 7.47
N LEU A 125 0.35 -9.71 8.01
CA LEU A 125 -0.09 -11.10 7.83
C LEU A 125 -0.34 -11.47 6.37
N ILE A 126 -0.76 -10.52 5.53
CA ILE A 126 -0.91 -10.73 4.09
C ILE A 126 0.46 -10.86 3.42
N LEU A 127 1.40 -9.98 3.76
CA LEU A 127 2.75 -9.98 3.19
C LEU A 127 3.58 -11.22 3.58
N GLU A 128 3.36 -11.77 4.78
CA GLU A 128 3.97 -13.02 5.22
C GLU A 128 3.51 -14.22 4.37
N GLU A 129 2.27 -14.21 3.89
CA GLU A 129 1.69 -15.27 3.07
C GLU A 129 1.97 -15.07 1.57
N HIS A 130 1.95 -13.82 1.11
CA HIS A 130 2.09 -13.43 -0.30
C HIS A 130 3.21 -12.39 -0.48
N PRO A 131 4.49 -12.79 -0.44
CA PRO A 131 5.61 -11.85 -0.53
C PRO A 131 5.66 -11.09 -1.86
N ALA A 132 5.14 -11.68 -2.95
CA ALA A 132 5.04 -11.04 -4.26
C ALA A 132 4.20 -9.74 -4.25
N MET A 133 3.28 -9.59 -3.30
CA MET A 133 2.42 -8.41 -3.17
C MET A 133 3.13 -7.20 -2.54
N THR A 134 4.34 -7.38 -1.99
CA THR A 134 5.07 -6.34 -1.22
C THR A 134 5.26 -5.05 -2.02
N SER A 135 5.55 -5.13 -3.31
CA SER A 135 5.71 -3.97 -4.20
C SER A 135 4.40 -3.20 -4.38
N ILE A 136 3.28 -3.91 -4.51
CA ILE A 136 1.95 -3.32 -4.69
C ILE A 136 1.52 -2.64 -3.38
N VAL A 137 1.66 -3.31 -2.23
CA VAL A 137 1.31 -2.73 -0.93
C VAL A 137 2.20 -1.52 -0.63
N ALA A 138 3.52 -1.61 -0.86
CA ALA A 138 4.44 -0.50 -0.66
C ALA A 138 4.01 0.74 -1.46
N ARG A 139 3.68 0.55 -2.75
CA ARG A 139 3.21 1.61 -3.63
C ARG A 139 1.92 2.26 -3.13
N GLU A 140 0.95 1.47 -2.69
CA GLU A 140 -0.31 2.01 -2.13
C GLU A 140 -0.07 2.82 -0.84
N VAL A 141 0.82 2.34 0.05
CA VAL A 141 1.17 3.09 1.27
C VAL A 141 1.94 4.37 0.94
N GLN A 142 2.84 4.34 -0.05
CA GLN A 142 3.52 5.55 -0.53
C GLN A 142 2.52 6.58 -1.07
N GLN A 143 1.55 6.15 -1.90
CA GLN A 143 0.49 7.03 -2.40
C GLN A 143 -0.32 7.65 -1.27
N LEU A 144 -0.66 6.87 -0.23
CA LEU A 144 -1.32 7.38 0.96
C LEU A 144 -0.46 8.44 1.68
N ALA A 145 0.84 8.20 1.82
CA ALA A 145 1.76 9.10 2.51
C ALA A 145 1.94 10.45 1.78
N HIS A 146 1.86 10.47 0.45
CA HIS A 146 1.93 11.69 -0.37
C HIS A 146 0.62 12.50 -0.39
N ARG A 147 -0.47 12.00 0.20
CA ARG A 147 -1.77 12.68 0.15
C ARG A 147 -1.71 14.04 0.86
N PRO A 148 -2.18 15.14 0.22
CA PRO A 148 -2.25 16.44 0.88
C PRO A 148 -3.19 16.38 2.08
N HIS A 149 -2.82 17.09 3.16
CA HIS A 149 -3.58 17.18 4.42
C HIS A 149 -3.66 15.90 5.26
N LEU A 150 -2.79 14.91 5.04
CA LEU A 150 -2.69 13.76 5.94
C LEU A 150 -2.28 14.21 7.35
N SER A 151 -2.88 13.60 8.39
CA SER A 151 -2.51 13.89 9.77
C SER A 151 -1.07 13.46 10.04
N PRO A 152 -0.31 14.18 10.90
CA PRO A 152 1.08 13.83 11.18
C PRO A 152 1.21 12.44 11.83
N LYS A 153 0.20 12.00 12.59
CA LYS A 153 0.14 10.65 13.17
C LYS A 153 -0.08 9.59 12.10
N ALA A 154 -0.96 9.83 11.14
CA ALA A 154 -1.18 8.92 10.01
C ALA A 154 0.08 8.80 9.14
N LEU A 155 0.77 9.92 8.86
CA LEU A 155 2.03 9.90 8.13
C LEU A 155 3.10 9.10 8.87
N TYR A 156 3.23 9.29 10.19
CA TYR A 156 4.13 8.51 11.02
C TYR A 156 3.83 7.01 10.99
N ASN A 157 2.55 6.61 11.04
CA ASN A 157 2.16 5.20 10.92
C ASN A 157 2.51 4.61 9.54
N CYS A 158 2.34 5.39 8.46
CA CYS A 158 2.74 4.97 7.11
C CYS A 158 4.25 4.74 7.04
N VAL A 159 5.05 5.69 7.55
CA VAL A 159 6.52 5.57 7.58
C VAL A 159 6.97 4.37 8.41
N ILE A 160 6.38 4.14 9.60
CA ILE A 160 6.69 2.95 10.39
C ILE A 160 6.39 1.67 9.62
N PHE A 161 5.23 1.61 8.94
CA PHE A 161 4.85 0.44 8.17
C PHE A 161 5.84 0.19 7.02
N LEU A 162 6.20 1.22 6.26
CA LEU A 162 7.19 1.12 5.17
C LEU A 162 8.56 0.65 5.70
N ASN A 163 8.99 1.16 6.85
CA ASN A 163 10.25 0.75 7.49
C ASN A 163 10.24 -0.72 7.96
N GLN A 164 9.07 -1.32 8.14
CA GLN A 164 8.95 -2.72 8.57
C GLN A 164 8.94 -3.70 7.39
N LEU A 165 8.81 -3.21 6.15
CA LEU A 165 8.78 -4.06 4.97
C LEU A 165 10.08 -4.85 4.84
N GLN A 166 9.95 -6.13 4.49
CA GLN A 166 11.09 -6.98 4.17
C GLN A 166 11.51 -6.63 2.74
N LEU A 167 12.71 -6.06 2.62
CA LEU A 167 13.32 -5.76 1.33
C LEU A 167 14.17 -6.97 0.94
N SER A 168 13.88 -7.57 -0.19
CA SER A 168 14.78 -8.51 -0.85
C SER A 168 15.65 -7.74 -1.82
N ARG A 169 16.94 -8.07 -1.88
CA ARG A 169 17.80 -7.62 -2.98
C ARG A 169 17.37 -8.42 -4.20
N ASP A 170 16.83 -7.73 -5.20
CA ASP A 170 16.51 -8.39 -6.47
C ASP A 170 17.85 -8.56 -7.20
N GLU A 171 18.39 -9.78 -7.23
CA GLU A 171 19.65 -10.10 -7.92
C GLU A 171 19.55 -9.83 -9.43
N ALA A 172 18.34 -9.63 -9.96
CA ALA A 172 18.07 -9.33 -11.36
C ALA A 172 18.56 -7.94 -11.82
N ASP A 173 18.75 -6.97 -10.92
CA ASP A 173 19.22 -5.62 -11.28
C ASP A 173 20.77 -5.51 -11.35
N ASP A 174 21.52 -6.50 -10.83
CA ASP A 174 22.99 -6.48 -10.85
C ASP A 174 23.57 -6.88 -12.24
N VAL A 175 22.76 -7.45 -13.14
CA VAL A 175 23.24 -7.95 -14.46
C VAL A 175 23.21 -6.90 -15.57
N ASP A 176 22.37 -5.87 -15.48
CA ASP A 176 22.21 -4.86 -16.54
C ASP A 176 23.12 -3.62 -16.37
N ALA A 177 23.80 -3.47 -15.22
CA ALA A 177 24.74 -2.37 -15.00
C ALA A 177 26.06 -2.51 -15.78
N ALA A 178 26.35 -3.68 -16.35
CA ALA A 178 27.58 -3.95 -17.11
C ALA A 178 27.41 -3.77 -18.63
N THR A 179 26.20 -3.56 -19.14
CA THR A 179 25.95 -3.46 -20.58
C THR A 179 25.09 -2.26 -20.97
N ASP A 180 25.80 -1.28 -21.51
CA ASP A 180 25.34 -0.29 -22.50
C ASP A 180 24.64 0.98 -21.97
N GLY A 181 25.28 2.13 -22.24
CA GLY A 181 24.96 3.48 -21.76
C GLY A 181 23.71 4.11 -22.39
N LYS A 182 22.59 3.38 -22.43
CA LYS A 182 21.27 3.95 -22.72
C LYS A 182 20.45 4.02 -21.44
N LYS A 183 20.18 5.23 -20.96
CA LYS A 183 19.13 5.56 -19.99
C LYS A 183 17.78 5.04 -20.50
N ARG A 184 17.52 3.75 -20.34
CA ARG A 184 16.18 3.18 -20.31
C ARG A 184 15.71 3.37 -18.88
N GLU A 185 14.57 4.02 -18.71
CA GLU A 185 13.89 4.12 -17.42
C GLU A 185 13.51 2.71 -16.97
N ALA A 186 14.44 2.03 -16.30
CA ALA A 186 14.20 0.75 -15.65
C ALA A 186 13.08 0.96 -14.60
N PRO A 187 12.22 -0.03 -14.37
CA PRO A 187 11.25 0.04 -13.28
C PRO A 187 12.05 0.27 -12.01
N LYS A 188 11.94 1.47 -11.42
CA LYS A 188 12.70 1.86 -10.23
C LYS A 188 12.54 0.76 -9.19
N SER A 189 13.64 0.13 -8.81
CA SER A 189 13.67 -0.91 -7.79
C SER A 189 12.92 -0.41 -6.55
N LEU A 190 12.17 -1.30 -5.90
CA LEU A 190 11.35 -0.95 -4.73
C LEU A 190 12.18 -0.16 -3.68
N PRO A 191 13.44 -0.55 -3.35
CA PRO A 191 14.28 0.21 -2.44
C PRO A 191 14.58 1.65 -2.92
N ALA A 192 14.89 1.86 -4.21
CA ALA A 192 15.13 3.18 -4.77
C ALA A 192 13.89 4.08 -4.71
N SER A 193 12.71 3.50 -4.99
CA SER A 193 11.44 4.21 -4.84
C SER A 193 11.18 4.63 -3.39
N LEU A 194 11.44 3.75 -2.41
CA LEU A 194 11.26 4.07 -0.99
C LEU A 194 12.17 5.21 -0.55
N ILE A 195 13.44 5.20 -0.96
CA ILE A 195 14.42 6.25 -0.62
C ILE A 195 13.96 7.59 -1.18
N SER A 196 13.57 7.63 -2.45
CA SER A 196 13.01 8.84 -3.07
C SER A 196 11.77 9.34 -2.32
N THR A 197 10.87 8.45 -1.91
CA THR A 197 9.72 8.81 -1.07
C THR A 197 10.15 9.38 0.28
N TYR A 198 11.10 8.75 0.98
CA TYR A 198 11.56 9.23 2.28
C TYR A 198 12.20 10.62 2.20
N PHE A 199 13.03 10.88 1.19
CA PHE A 199 13.62 12.20 0.96
C PHE A 199 12.58 13.25 0.57
N HIS A 200 11.61 12.91 -0.27
CA HIS A 200 10.52 13.82 -0.61
C HIS A 200 9.68 14.19 0.62
N LEU A 201 9.28 13.20 1.43
CA LEU A 201 8.54 13.42 2.67
C LEU A 201 9.37 14.25 3.66
N PHE A 202 10.68 14.01 3.73
CA PHE A 202 11.60 14.81 4.51
C PHE A 202 11.58 16.28 4.08
N GLU A 203 11.78 16.58 2.80
CA GLU A 203 11.74 17.96 2.31
C GLU A 203 10.42 18.67 2.62
N MET A 204 9.29 17.94 2.48
CA MET A 204 7.98 18.46 2.83
C MET A 204 7.90 18.82 4.32
N THR A 205 8.43 17.98 5.21
CA THR A 205 8.44 18.24 6.65
C THR A 205 9.33 19.43 7.03
N VAL A 206 10.50 19.58 6.39
CA VAL A 206 11.40 20.72 6.64
C VAL A 206 10.84 22.02 6.10
N LYS A 207 10.31 22.02 4.86
CA LYS A 207 9.67 23.21 4.27
C LYS A 207 8.51 23.69 5.16
N LYS A 208 7.69 22.77 5.68
CA LYS A 208 6.58 23.09 6.60
C LYS A 208 7.06 23.68 7.91
N ASN A 209 8.18 23.20 8.47
CA ASN A 209 8.78 23.75 9.68
C ASN A 209 9.42 25.14 9.43
N ALA A 210 9.98 25.39 8.25
CA ALA A 210 10.57 26.67 7.88
C ALA A 210 9.52 27.77 7.59
N SER A 211 8.38 27.40 6.98
CA SER A 211 7.29 28.35 6.68
C SER A 211 6.38 28.68 7.87
N GLY A 212 6.46 27.91 8.96
CA GLY A 212 5.60 28.03 10.14
C GLY A 212 6.05 29.09 11.16
N LYS A 213 6.09 30.37 10.79
CA LYS A 213 6.19 31.48 11.76
C LYS A 213 4.79 31.74 12.36
N LYS A 214 4.66 31.57 13.69
CA LYS A 214 3.53 31.92 14.59
C LYS A 214 2.24 31.08 14.52
N LYS A 215 2.10 30.09 15.41
CA LYS A 215 0.95 29.98 16.34
C LYS A 215 1.21 28.97 17.47
N ASP A 216 0.77 29.32 18.66
CA ASP A 216 1.03 28.70 19.95
C ASP A 216 0.60 27.21 20.06
N SER A 217 1.58 26.31 20.24
CA SER A 217 1.45 24.99 20.91
C SER A 217 2.83 24.29 20.96
N LYS A 218 3.79 24.92 21.65
CA LYS A 218 5.24 24.67 21.51
C LYS A 218 5.80 23.36 22.10
N GLN A 219 5.00 22.45 22.66
CA GLN A 219 5.54 21.27 23.34
C GLN A 219 5.22 19.92 22.67
N SER A 220 4.16 19.79 21.86
CA SER A 220 3.75 18.49 21.29
C SER A 220 4.02 18.33 19.80
N ALA A 221 4.10 19.43 19.05
CA ALA A 221 4.38 19.42 17.60
C ALA A 221 5.86 19.20 17.28
N THR A 222 6.75 19.68 18.14
CA THR A 222 8.22 19.52 18.02
C THR A 222 8.64 18.06 18.20
N ASP A 223 8.08 17.37 19.19
CA ASP A 223 8.33 15.94 19.44
C ASP A 223 7.81 15.06 18.30
N GLY A 224 6.64 15.38 17.74
CA GLY A 224 6.06 14.64 16.62
C GLY A 224 6.89 14.75 15.34
N ALA A 225 7.39 15.95 15.03
CA ALA A 225 8.25 16.18 13.87
C ALA A 225 9.62 15.49 14.03
N GLY A 226 10.25 15.60 15.20
CA GLY A 226 11.55 14.94 15.47
C GLY A 226 11.47 13.41 15.38
N ARG A 227 10.40 12.80 15.89
CA ARG A 227 10.16 11.34 15.78
C ARG A 227 9.92 10.91 14.34
N LEU A 228 9.18 11.69 13.55
CA LEU A 228 8.98 11.42 12.14
C LEU A 228 10.30 11.52 11.36
N LEU A 229 11.12 12.54 11.64
CA LEU A 229 12.44 12.69 11.03
C LEU A 229 13.37 11.50 11.32
N SER A 230 13.44 11.06 12.57
CA SER A 230 14.24 9.87 12.94
C SER A 230 13.70 8.59 12.29
N ALA A 231 12.37 8.44 12.18
CA ALA A 231 11.77 7.31 11.48
C ALA A 231 12.11 7.33 9.98
N LEU A 232 12.07 8.50 9.32
CA LEU A 232 12.45 8.63 7.91
C LEU A 232 13.92 8.24 7.69
N LEU A 233 14.83 8.73 8.54
CA LEU A 233 16.25 8.38 8.48
C LEU A 233 16.50 6.89 8.71
N THR A 234 15.80 6.30 9.66
CA THR A 234 15.85 4.84 9.89
C THR A 234 15.40 4.08 8.65
N GLY A 235 14.40 4.59 7.92
CA GLY A 235 13.95 4.05 6.65
C GLY A 235 15.02 4.12 5.56
N VAL A 236 15.68 5.28 5.41
CA VAL A 236 16.79 5.47 4.46
C VAL A 236 17.93 4.50 4.76
N ASN A 237 18.40 4.44 6.01
CA ASN A 237 19.53 3.57 6.39
C ASN A 237 19.19 2.08 6.27
N ARG A 238 17.91 1.70 6.40
CA ARG A 238 17.45 0.33 6.19
C ARG A 238 17.32 -0.03 4.71
N ALA A 239 16.89 0.90 3.86
CA ALA A 239 16.74 0.67 2.43
C ALA A 239 18.08 0.74 1.67
N HIS A 240 19.04 1.52 2.18
CA HIS A 240 20.33 1.75 1.54
C HIS A 240 21.13 0.48 1.18
N PRO A 241 21.24 -0.56 2.05
CA PRO A 241 21.98 -1.79 1.72
C PRO A 241 21.42 -2.58 0.54
N TYR A 242 20.16 -2.32 0.17
CA TYR A 242 19.45 -3.01 -0.90
C TYR A 242 19.50 -2.25 -2.24
N LEU A 243 20.13 -1.07 -2.27
CA LEU A 243 20.40 -0.37 -3.53
C LEU A 243 21.54 -1.05 -4.29
N PRO A 244 21.48 -1.09 -5.64
CA PRO A 244 22.63 -1.46 -6.45
C PRO A 244 23.79 -0.47 -6.19
N LYS A 245 25.03 -0.96 -6.20
CA LYS A 245 26.24 -0.19 -5.83
C LYS A 245 26.52 1.03 -6.73
N ALA A 246 25.79 1.17 -7.84
CA ALA A 246 25.94 2.21 -8.84
C ALA A 246 24.78 3.23 -8.83
N ASP A 247 23.86 3.19 -7.85
CA ASP A 247 22.70 4.07 -7.87
C ASP A 247 23.05 5.50 -7.42
N ALA A 248 23.12 6.41 -8.40
CA ALA A 248 23.34 7.85 -8.23
C ALA A 248 22.24 8.56 -7.41
N THR A 249 21.17 7.84 -7.05
CA THR A 249 20.03 8.37 -6.30
C THR A 249 20.40 8.90 -4.91
N MET A 250 21.45 8.36 -4.28
CA MET A 250 21.90 8.88 -2.98
C MET A 250 22.66 10.20 -3.14
N GLU A 251 23.43 10.34 -4.22
CA GLU A 251 24.18 11.56 -4.52
C GLU A 251 23.24 12.77 -4.74
N GLU A 252 22.11 12.54 -5.42
CA GLU A 252 21.05 13.55 -5.61
C GLU A 252 20.45 14.06 -4.30
N HIS A 253 20.61 13.31 -3.20
CA HIS A 253 20.00 13.60 -1.91
C HIS A 253 21.01 13.99 -0.81
N ILE A 254 22.30 14.14 -1.16
CA ILE A 254 23.35 14.60 -0.23
C ILE A 254 23.01 15.96 0.37
N ASP A 255 22.51 16.91 -0.43
CA ASP A 255 22.10 18.23 0.06
C ASP A 255 20.96 18.15 1.08
N ALA A 256 20.06 17.19 0.91
CA ALA A 256 18.99 16.93 1.89
C ALA A 256 19.58 16.36 3.18
N LEU A 257 20.49 15.37 3.11
CA LEU A 257 21.21 14.82 4.27
C LEU A 257 22.02 15.90 5.02
N TYR A 258 22.69 16.79 4.30
CA TYR A 258 23.43 17.91 4.90
C TYR A 258 22.49 18.86 5.66
N ARG A 259 21.33 19.19 5.07
CA ARG A 259 20.30 19.96 5.78
C ARG A 259 19.76 19.21 7.01
N ILE A 260 19.65 17.88 6.96
CA ILE A 260 19.21 17.06 8.12
C ILE A 260 20.17 17.21 9.28
N ALA A 261 21.48 17.01 9.03
CA ALA A 261 22.50 17.05 10.08
C ALA A 261 22.50 18.38 10.86
N HIS A 262 22.16 19.49 10.20
CA HIS A 262 22.13 20.83 10.81
C HIS A 262 20.79 21.26 11.40
N THR A 263 19.68 20.62 11.03
CA THR A 263 18.33 21.05 11.46
C THR A 263 17.64 20.06 12.40
N ALA A 264 18.05 18.79 12.38
CA ALA A 264 17.42 17.74 13.14
C ALA A 264 17.97 17.63 14.58
N PRO A 265 17.22 17.01 15.51
CA PRO A 265 17.73 16.68 16.84
C PRO A 265 19.02 15.86 16.76
N PRO A 266 19.90 15.90 17.78
CA PRO A 266 21.21 15.25 17.73
C PRO A 266 21.16 13.75 17.40
N ALA A 267 20.12 13.03 17.84
CA ALA A 267 19.93 11.61 17.51
C ALA A 267 19.61 11.35 16.04
N ALA A 268 18.91 12.28 15.38
CA ALA A 268 18.65 12.21 13.94
C ALA A 268 19.88 12.71 13.15
N ALA A 269 20.61 13.70 13.66
CA ALA A 269 21.85 14.17 13.04
C ALA A 269 22.92 13.07 12.99
N THR A 270 23.07 12.27 14.05
CA THR A 270 23.98 11.11 14.04
C THR A 270 23.54 10.02 13.07
N GLN A 271 22.23 9.76 12.95
CA GLN A 271 21.69 8.82 11.96
C GLN A 271 21.92 9.26 10.51
N ALA A 272 21.90 10.57 10.24
CA ALA A 272 22.14 11.12 8.91
C ALA A 272 23.62 11.11 8.48
N LEU A 273 24.54 11.01 9.45
CA LEU A 273 25.99 10.95 9.21
C LEU A 273 26.51 9.51 9.03
N MET A 274 25.72 8.51 9.42
CA MET A 274 26.01 7.07 9.27
C MET A 274 25.47 6.54 7.95
#